data_AF-A0A430R9M0-F1
#
_entry.id   AF-A0A430R9M0-F1
#
_cell.length_a   1.000
_cell.length_b   1.000
_cell.length_c   1.000
_cell.angle_alpha   90.00
_cell.angle_beta   90.00
_cell.angle_gamma   90.00
#
_symmetry.space_group_name_H-M   'P 1'
#
loop_
_entity.id
_entity.type
_entity.pdbx_description
1 polymer ?
#
loop_
_entity_poly.entity_id
_entity_poly.type
_entity_poly.pdbx_seq_one_letter_code
_entity_poly.pdbx_strand_id
1 'polypeptide(L)'
;QEQAAFLNTLQNVFWQGATEAASRGENLTLERNGSRLELKRGSTVLRAWDIPQGVVLSLGDGPIARFTPPGKVQDPQGRPLSQPLTFTAAVNGRTYTYTISLIGEAKRVP
;
A
#
# COMPACT_ATOMS: atom_id res chain seq x y z
N GLN A 1 7.32 15.61 -12.41
CA GLN A 1 7.80 15.54 -11.01
C GLN A 1 6.85 14.74 -10.12
N GLU A 2 5.54 14.93 -10.25
CA GLU A 2 4.50 14.25 -9.48
C GLU A 2 4.57 12.71 -9.50
N GLN A 3 4.73 12.10 -10.68
CA GLN A 3 4.81 10.64 -10.82
C GLN A 3 6.04 10.04 -10.09
N ALA A 4 7.18 10.74 -10.12
CA ALA A 4 8.39 10.31 -9.42
C ALA A 4 8.24 10.45 -7.89
N ALA A 5 7.55 11.50 -7.43
CA ALA A 5 7.19 11.65 -6.02
C ALA A 5 6.24 10.52 -5.57
N PHE A 6 5.31 10.12 -6.44
CA PHE A 6 4.40 9.01 -6.15
C PHE A 6 5.11 7.67 -5.95
N LEU A 7 6.21 7.42 -6.65
CA LEU A 7 7.04 6.23 -6.38
C LEU A 7 7.60 6.20 -4.95
N ASN A 8 7.83 7.36 -4.34
CA ASN A 8 8.25 7.45 -2.93
C ASN A 8 7.04 7.30 -1.99
N THR A 9 5.86 7.80 -2.38
CA THR A 9 4.60 7.53 -1.66
C THR A 9 4.34 6.03 -1.53
N LEU A 10 4.46 5.28 -2.64
CA LEU A 10 4.30 3.81 -2.64
C LEU A 10 5.28 3.11 -1.71
N GLN A 11 6.48 3.67 -1.52
CA GLN A 11 7.49 3.11 -0.61
C GLN A 11 7.10 3.28 0.86
N ASN A 12 6.27 4.28 1.18
CA ASN A 12 5.93 4.61 2.56
C ASN A 12 4.52 4.17 2.97
N VAL A 13 3.61 3.94 2.01
CA VAL A 13 2.18 3.72 2.28
C VAL A 13 1.93 2.51 3.20
N PHE A 14 2.68 1.42 3.04
CA PHE A 14 2.53 0.22 3.85
C PHE A 14 3.05 0.42 5.28
N TRP A 15 4.22 1.05 5.43
CA TRP A 15 4.76 1.43 6.73
C TRP A 15 3.82 2.40 7.46
N GLN A 16 3.29 3.42 6.77
CA GLN A 16 2.33 4.35 7.35
C GLN A 16 1.05 3.63 7.82
N GLY A 17 0.51 2.71 7.01
CA GLY A 17 -0.65 1.90 7.40
C GLY A 17 -0.39 1.01 8.62
N ALA A 18 0.78 0.36 8.67
CA ALA A 18 1.21 -0.44 9.80
C ALA A 18 1.36 0.40 11.09
N THR A 19 2.04 1.55 11.01
CA THR A 19 2.22 2.48 12.14
C THR A 19 0.89 3.06 12.62
N GLU A 20 -0.02 3.40 11.70
CA GLU A 20 -1.33 3.93 12.05
C GLU A 20 -2.18 2.87 12.79
N ALA A 21 -2.17 1.63 12.31
CA ALA A 21 -2.85 0.52 12.97
C ALA A 21 -2.28 0.25 14.37
N ALA A 22 -0.95 0.28 14.51
CA ALA A 22 -0.27 0.13 15.80
C ALA A 22 -0.66 1.25 16.77
N SER A 23 -0.62 2.50 16.32
CA SER A 23 -0.91 3.69 17.13
C SER A 23 -2.36 3.74 17.61
N ARG A 24 -3.29 3.27 16.76
CA ARG A 24 -4.72 3.25 17.10
C ARG A 24 -5.14 2.02 17.89
N GLY A 25 -4.37 0.93 17.84
CA GLY A 25 -4.80 -0.36 18.38
C GLY A 25 -5.96 -0.97 17.57
N GLU A 26 -6.11 -0.61 16.31
CA GLU A 26 -7.23 -1.00 15.45
C GLU A 26 -6.76 -1.62 14.13
N ASN A 27 -7.59 -2.48 13.54
CA ASN A 27 -7.33 -3.04 12.21
C ASN A 27 -7.67 -2.02 11.12
N LEU A 28 -6.76 -1.85 10.16
CA LEU A 28 -6.93 -0.97 9.01
C LEU A 28 -6.82 -1.75 7.71
N THR A 29 -7.36 -1.19 6.62
CA THR A 29 -7.26 -1.77 5.27
C THR A 29 -6.68 -0.72 4.32
N LEU A 30 -5.65 -1.10 3.57
CA LEU A 30 -5.26 -0.38 2.35
C LEU A 30 -6.08 -0.95 1.20
N GLU A 31 -6.79 -0.11 0.47
CA GLU A 31 -7.48 -0.49 -0.76
C GLU A 31 -7.15 0.46 -1.90
N ARG A 32 -7.34 -0.02 -3.12
CA ARG A 32 -7.37 0.82 -4.31
C ARG A 32 -8.82 1.09 -4.70
N ASN A 33 -9.12 2.35 -4.97
CA ASN A 33 -10.42 2.80 -5.46
C ASN A 33 -10.18 3.68 -6.70
N GLY A 34 -10.12 3.05 -7.87
CA GLY A 34 -9.83 3.70 -9.14
C GLY A 34 -8.44 4.34 -9.16
N SER A 35 -8.40 5.67 -9.11
CA SER A 35 -7.19 6.48 -9.11
C SER A 35 -6.73 6.87 -7.70
N ARG A 36 -7.17 6.18 -6.65
CA ARG A 36 -6.78 6.45 -5.26
C ARG A 36 -6.33 5.20 -4.54
N LEU A 37 -5.33 5.35 -3.69
CA LEU A 37 -5.05 4.44 -2.58
C LEU A 37 -5.71 5.01 -1.33
N GLU A 38 -6.48 4.20 -0.61
CA GLU A 38 -7.22 4.61 0.57
C GLU A 38 -6.84 3.73 1.76
N LEU A 39 -6.45 4.36 2.87
CA LEU A 39 -6.29 3.70 4.16
C LEU A 39 -7.59 3.87 4.95
N LYS A 40 -8.24 2.77 5.29
CA LYS A 40 -9.59 2.74 5.84
C LYS A 40 -9.69 2.04 7.18
N ARG A 41 -10.64 2.50 7.98
CA ARG A 41 -11.20 1.83 9.15
C ARG A 41 -12.66 1.48 8.86
N GLY A 42 -12.92 0.21 8.55
CA GLY A 42 -14.22 -0.20 8.03
C GLY A 42 -14.57 0.59 6.76
N SER A 43 -15.67 1.34 6.79
CA SER A 43 -16.09 2.21 5.69
C SER A 43 -15.47 3.62 5.73
N THR A 44 -14.81 4.01 6.82
CA THR A 44 -14.26 5.35 6.98
C THR A 44 -12.87 5.46 6.36
N VAL A 45 -12.68 6.38 5.42
CA VAL A 45 -11.35 6.72 4.89
C VAL A 45 -10.61 7.60 5.89
N LEU A 46 -9.45 7.16 6.34
CA LEU A 46 -8.57 7.90 7.26
C LEU A 46 -7.53 8.73 6.51
N ARG A 47 -7.03 8.20 5.39
CA ARG A 47 -6.03 8.84 4.53
C ARG A 47 -6.20 8.34 3.10
N ALA A 48 -5.91 9.21 2.14
CA ALA A 48 -5.91 8.85 0.73
C ALA A 48 -4.70 9.43 0.02
N TRP A 49 -4.26 8.76 -1.04
CA TRP A 49 -3.22 9.22 -1.96
C TRP A 49 -3.74 9.09 -3.38
N ASP A 50 -3.75 10.19 -4.12
CA ASP A 50 -4.09 10.17 -5.54
C ASP A 50 -2.96 9.47 -6.32
N ILE A 51 -3.35 8.59 -7.22
CA ILE A 51 -2.49 7.93 -8.20
C ILE A 51 -2.40 8.87 -9.40
N PRO A 52 -1.23 9.47 -9.69
CA PRO A 52 -1.10 10.42 -10.79
C PRO A 52 -1.38 9.77 -12.14
N GLN A 53 -1.89 10.56 -13.09
CA GLN A 53 -2.08 10.09 -14.45
C GLN A 53 -0.76 9.59 -15.04
N GLY A 54 -0.81 8.46 -15.76
CA GLY A 54 0.36 7.83 -16.36
C GLY A 54 1.13 6.91 -15.41
N VAL A 55 0.68 6.75 -14.15
CA VAL A 55 1.12 5.66 -13.27
C VAL A 55 0.18 4.47 -13.44
N VAL A 56 0.73 3.30 -13.75
CA VAL A 56 -0.03 2.04 -13.82
C VAL A 56 0.43 1.12 -12.71
N LEU A 57 -0.47 0.77 -11.80
CA LEU A 57 -0.20 -0.22 -10.74
C LEU A 57 -0.75 -1.58 -11.16
N SER A 58 0.00 -2.64 -10.87
CA SER A 58 -0.48 -4.03 -10.96
C SER A 58 -1.48 -4.41 -9.87
N LEU A 59 -1.61 -3.58 -8.84
CA LEU A 59 -2.62 -3.72 -7.79
C LEU A 59 -4.00 -3.45 -8.38
N GLY A 60 -4.91 -4.42 -8.34
CA GLY A 60 -6.31 -4.24 -8.75
C GLY A 60 -7.09 -3.34 -7.80
N ASP A 61 -8.31 -2.95 -8.21
CA ASP A 61 -9.26 -2.28 -7.32
C ASP A 61 -9.70 -3.21 -6.17
N GLY A 62 -10.02 -2.61 -5.02
CA GLY A 62 -10.39 -3.29 -3.80
C GLY A 62 -9.23 -3.46 -2.81
N PRO A 63 -9.40 -4.32 -1.79
CA PRO A 63 -8.42 -4.47 -0.71
C PRO A 63 -7.07 -4.99 -1.21
N ILE A 64 -5.99 -4.30 -0.83
CA ILE A 64 -4.60 -4.62 -1.16
C ILE A 64 -3.90 -5.29 0.03
N ALA A 65 -4.12 -4.77 1.23
CA ALA A 65 -3.51 -5.27 2.45
C ALA A 65 -4.34 -4.90 3.66
N ARG A 66 -4.22 -5.72 4.72
CA ARG A 66 -4.74 -5.38 6.04
C ARG A 66 -3.58 -5.12 6.98
N PHE A 67 -3.78 -4.17 7.89
CA PHE A 67 -2.83 -3.86 8.94
C PHE A 67 -3.46 -4.18 10.28
N THR A 68 -2.72 -4.90 11.12
CA THR A 68 -3.19 -5.30 12.46
C THR A 68 -2.20 -4.80 13.52
N PRO A 69 -2.66 -4.37 14.70
CA PRO A 69 -1.77 -4.11 15.83
C PRO A 69 -0.86 -5.34 16.10
N PRO A 70 0.43 -5.17 16.41
CA PRO A 70 1.15 -3.91 16.67
C PRO A 70 1.81 -3.28 15.43
N GLY A 71 1.25 -3.47 14.23
CA GLY A 71 1.80 -2.96 12.96
C GLY A 71 2.27 -4.06 12.00
N LYS A 72 1.55 -5.19 11.97
CA LYS A 72 1.81 -6.27 11.01
C LYS A 72 0.99 -6.08 9.75
N VAL A 73 1.55 -6.50 8.62
CA VAL A 73 0.88 -6.56 7.33
C VAL A 73 0.32 -7.97 7.09
N GLN A 74 -0.91 -8.03 6.63
CA GLN A 74 -1.64 -9.23 6.22
C GLN A 74 -2.10 -9.09 4.77
N ASP A 75 -2.43 -10.22 4.15
CA ASP A 75 -3.05 -10.22 2.83
C ASP A 75 -4.47 -9.59 2.85
N PRO A 76 -5.08 -9.32 1.68
CA PRO A 76 -6.43 -8.77 1.59
C PRO A 76 -7.51 -9.56 2.34
N GLN A 77 -7.30 -10.87 2.54
CA GLN A 77 -8.20 -11.78 3.24
C GLN A 77 -7.96 -11.79 4.77
N GLY A 78 -6.93 -11.09 5.26
CA GLY A 78 -6.57 -11.04 6.68
C GLY A 78 -5.73 -12.23 7.14
N ARG A 79 -5.10 -12.95 6.21
CA ARG A 79 -4.18 -14.03 6.54
C ARG A 79 -2.76 -13.46 6.70
N PRO A 80 -1.93 -14.04 7.59
CA PRO A 80 -0.52 -13.71 7.64
C PRO A 80 0.12 -13.89 6.26
N LEU A 81 0.97 -12.95 5.87
CA LEU A 81 1.75 -13.07 4.65
C LEU A 81 2.71 -14.26 4.77
N SER A 82 2.52 -15.28 3.93
CA SER A 82 3.47 -16.41 3.82
C SER A 82 4.71 -16.04 2.98
N GLN A 83 4.61 -14.95 2.23
CA GLN A 83 5.66 -14.36 1.41
C GLN A 83 5.47 -12.84 1.37
N PRO A 84 6.54 -12.05 1.15
CA PRO A 84 6.43 -10.61 1.00
C PRO A 84 5.41 -10.21 -0.08
N LEU A 85 4.55 -9.24 0.21
CA LEU A 85 3.63 -8.71 -0.80
C LEU A 85 4.45 -8.02 -1.89
N THR A 86 4.26 -8.43 -3.14
CA THR A 86 5.00 -7.88 -4.28
C THR A 86 4.03 -7.28 -5.30
N PHE A 87 4.34 -6.08 -5.80
CA PHE A 87 3.60 -5.43 -6.87
C PHE A 87 4.51 -4.55 -7.71
N THR A 88 4.08 -4.25 -8.93
CA THR A 88 4.76 -3.33 -9.83
C THR A 88 4.02 -2.01 -10.01
N ALA A 89 4.80 -0.95 -10.25
CA ALA A 89 4.32 0.35 -10.71
C ALA A 89 5.07 0.74 -11.99
N ALA A 90 4.34 0.96 -13.09
CA ALA A 90 4.90 1.47 -14.33
C ALA A 90 4.70 2.99 -14.44
N VAL A 91 5.78 3.71 -14.74
CA VAL A 91 5.82 5.17 -14.87
C VAL A 91 6.72 5.53 -16.05
N ASN A 92 6.20 6.29 -17.02
CA ASN A 92 6.94 6.76 -18.19
C ASN A 92 7.72 5.65 -18.92
N GLY A 93 7.10 4.48 -19.10
CA GLY A 93 7.70 3.32 -19.77
C GLY A 93 8.74 2.55 -18.95
N ARG A 94 8.95 2.90 -17.68
CA ARG A 94 9.78 2.13 -16.73
C ARG A 94 8.91 1.42 -15.72
N THR A 95 9.24 0.17 -15.41
CA THR A 95 8.52 -0.63 -14.41
C THR A 95 9.37 -0.76 -13.17
N TYR A 96 8.80 -0.49 -12.01
CA TYR A 96 9.45 -0.65 -10.72
C TYR A 96 8.75 -1.77 -9.95
N THR A 97 9.53 -2.68 -9.37
CA THR A 97 9.00 -3.74 -8.49
C THR A 97 9.16 -3.33 -7.04
N TYR A 98 8.08 -3.45 -6.27
CA TYR A 98 8.00 -3.22 -4.84
C TYR A 98 7.82 -4.54 -4.12
N THR A 99 8.61 -4.76 -3.07
CA THR A 99 8.49 -5.91 -2.17
C THR A 99 8.29 -5.38 -0.75
N ILE A 100 7.17 -5.77 -0.13
CA ILE A 100 6.74 -5.30 1.18
C ILE A 100 6.96 -6.40 2.22
N SER A 101 7.68 -6.07 3.29
CA SER A 101 7.93 -6.97 4.41
C SER A 101 6.70 -7.13 5.33
N LEU A 102 6.78 -8.07 6.27
CA LEU A 102 5.73 -8.34 7.26
C LEU A 102 5.40 -7.14 8.17
N ILE A 103 6.32 -6.17 8.26
CA ILE A 103 6.19 -4.95 9.07
C ILE A 103 6.01 -3.69 8.22
N GLY A 104 5.74 -3.86 6.92
CA GLY A 104 5.40 -2.75 6.03
C GLY A 104 6.58 -2.01 5.41
N GLU A 105 7.82 -2.47 5.61
CA GLU A 105 8.98 -1.91 4.92
C GLU A 105 8.93 -2.26 3.43
N ALA A 106 9.17 -1.28 2.57
CA ALA A 106 9.14 -1.45 1.13
C ALA A 106 10.53 -1.34 0.50
N LYS A 107 10.96 -2.39 -0.19
CA LYS A 107 12.10 -2.37 -1.09
C LYS A 107 11.63 -2.13 -2.52
N ARG A 108 12.23 -1.15 -3.20
CA ARG A 108 11.97 -0.85 -4.62
C ARG A 108 13.17 -1.23 -5.48
N VAL A 109 12.94 -1.92 -6.59
CA VAL A 109 13.94 -2.19 -7.64
C VAL A 109 13.42 -1.73 -9.01
N PRO A 110 14.27 -1.14 -9.88
CA PRO A 110 13.90 -0.82 -11.26
C PRO A 110 13.80 -2.06 -12.17
#